data_AF-A0A8V5GR65-F1
#
_entry.id   AF-A0A8V5GR65-F1
#
_cell.length_a   1.000
_cell.length_b   1.000
_cell.length_c   1.000
_cell.angle_alpha   90.00
_cell.angle_beta   90.00
_cell.angle_gamma   90.00
#
_symmetry.space_group_name_H-M   'P 1'
#
loop_
_entity.id
_entity.type
_entity.pdbx_description
1 polymer ?
#
loop_
_entity_poly.entity_id
_entity_poly.type
_entity_poly.pdbx_seq_one_letter_code
_entity_poly.pdbx_strand_id
1 'polypeptide(L)'
;GGEGPGPGPSPSRCAAGDKSGSAALGRAPERFASWDEVNVIAHGLLQLGHGLKEHVDRTKGQMRELGSRLSAHNSSLGAGGFTWLFLHLLQSLMDAQNLRIEELLQKIKQQQYKLDKQNLQIKSLQSKVSSGAGPTRCWGPVGGEAALMLLPKGGWTVIQRRTDGSVDFDQLWDAYKNGFGDLRGDFWLGLEKMHRLIQEGRFNLLIELEDWEGNSQVIQFVFSLGGESTAYTLSLLGPLSGELENAIGDFRQLPFSTRDRDHDLKADTNCAKHLSGGWWFSTCGHANLNGKYFRSIPRQRHERKQGIFWKTWKGRYYPLKSTTMKIQPAALEAEP
;
A
#
# COMPACT_ATOMS: atom_id res chain seq x y z
N GLY A 1 -28.74 14.95 -71.91
CA GLY A 1 -28.17 13.67 -71.48
C GLY A 1 -26.68 13.84 -71.44
N GLY A 2 -26.10 13.85 -70.25
CA GLY A 2 -24.66 13.88 -70.05
C GLY A 2 -24.19 12.51 -69.60
N GLU A 3 -23.18 11.97 -70.28
CA GLU A 3 -22.46 10.76 -69.89
C GLU A 3 -21.20 11.15 -69.10
N GLY A 4 -20.97 10.45 -67.99
CA GLY A 4 -19.75 10.49 -67.19
C GLY A 4 -19.53 9.12 -66.54
N PRO A 5 -18.27 8.68 -66.36
CA PRO A 5 -17.90 7.26 -66.23
C PRO A 5 -18.01 6.71 -64.81
N GLY A 6 -18.12 5.37 -64.71
CA GLY A 6 -18.59 4.64 -63.52
C GLY A 6 -17.57 4.33 -62.41
N PRO A 7 -18.01 3.61 -61.35
CA PRO A 7 -17.14 3.16 -60.26
C PRO A 7 -16.94 1.62 -60.20
N GLY A 8 -15.79 1.22 -59.63
CA GLY A 8 -15.27 -0.15 -59.56
C GLY A 8 -15.86 -1.08 -58.47
N PRO A 9 -15.29 -2.29 -58.30
CA PRO A 9 -15.91 -3.37 -57.52
C PRO A 9 -15.51 -3.39 -56.04
N SER A 10 -16.46 -3.83 -55.21
CA SER A 10 -16.35 -4.04 -53.76
C SER A 10 -15.60 -5.34 -53.39
N PRO A 11 -14.98 -5.42 -52.19
CA PRO A 11 -14.17 -6.57 -51.79
C PRO A 11 -14.97 -7.76 -51.25
N SER A 12 -14.38 -8.92 -51.51
CA SER A 12 -14.83 -10.29 -51.28
C SER A 12 -14.80 -10.74 -49.82
N ARG A 13 -15.75 -11.62 -49.49
CA ARG A 13 -15.75 -12.51 -48.31
C ARG A 13 -14.49 -13.39 -48.31
N CYS A 14 -13.87 -13.57 -47.15
CA CYS A 14 -12.96 -14.69 -46.91
C CYS A 14 -13.63 -15.72 -46.01
N ALA A 15 -13.68 -16.97 -46.48
CA ALA A 15 -14.05 -18.14 -45.71
C ALA A 15 -12.94 -19.21 -45.81
N ALA A 16 -12.76 -19.90 -44.68
CA ALA A 16 -12.36 -21.29 -44.48
C ALA A 16 -10.88 -21.74 -44.49
N GLY A 17 -10.60 -22.64 -43.53
CA GLY A 17 -9.55 -23.66 -43.52
C GLY A 17 -8.63 -23.58 -42.30
N ASP A 18 -8.31 -24.62 -41.52
CA ASP A 18 -8.82 -25.99 -41.40
C ASP A 18 -8.23 -26.56 -40.08
N LYS A 19 -8.86 -27.56 -39.47
CA LYS A 19 -8.38 -28.21 -38.23
C LYS A 19 -7.44 -29.38 -38.53
N SER A 20 -6.26 -29.43 -37.88
CA SER A 20 -5.59 -30.70 -37.55
C SER A 20 -4.73 -30.54 -36.29
N GLY A 21 -4.67 -31.60 -35.48
CA GLY A 21 -4.57 -31.51 -34.02
C GLY A 21 -3.18 -31.62 -33.40
N SER A 22 -3.12 -31.29 -32.11
CA SER A 22 -2.23 -31.93 -31.14
C SER A 22 -2.78 -31.71 -29.73
N ALA A 23 -2.83 -32.78 -28.96
CA ALA A 23 -3.33 -32.82 -27.60
C ALA A 23 -2.41 -32.04 -26.66
N ALA A 24 -2.97 -31.15 -25.85
CA ALA A 24 -2.30 -30.56 -24.69
C ALA A 24 -3.25 -30.58 -23.49
N LEU A 25 -2.73 -31.12 -22.38
CA LEU A 25 -3.42 -31.36 -21.13
C LEU A 25 -4.18 -30.13 -20.61
N GLY A 26 -5.40 -30.36 -20.14
CA GLY A 26 -6.27 -29.36 -19.55
C GLY A 26 -5.63 -28.65 -18.36
N ARG A 27 -5.48 -27.33 -18.48
CA ARG A 27 -5.22 -26.43 -17.36
C ARG A 27 -6.59 -26.05 -16.78
N ALA A 28 -6.83 -26.38 -15.52
CA ALA A 28 -8.04 -26.00 -14.81
C ALA A 28 -8.20 -24.46 -14.82
N PRO A 29 -9.41 -23.92 -15.03
CA PRO A 29 -9.63 -22.49 -14.99
C PRO A 29 -9.42 -21.97 -13.56
N GLU A 30 -8.64 -20.91 -13.42
CA GLU A 30 -8.48 -20.18 -12.17
C GLU A 30 -9.86 -19.79 -11.64
N ARG A 31 -10.26 -20.42 -10.53
CA ARG A 31 -11.53 -20.16 -9.86
C ARG A 31 -11.41 -18.82 -9.14
N PHE A 32 -11.84 -17.75 -9.80
CA PHE A 32 -12.25 -16.55 -9.07
C PHE A 32 -13.47 -16.89 -8.23
N ALA A 33 -13.50 -16.41 -6.99
CA ALA A 33 -14.65 -16.58 -6.12
C ALA A 33 -15.90 -16.02 -6.80
N SER A 34 -17.00 -16.77 -6.78
CA SER A 34 -18.23 -16.33 -7.42
C SER A 34 -18.76 -15.06 -6.74
N TRP A 35 -19.54 -14.25 -7.45
CA TRP A 35 -20.18 -13.07 -6.85
C TRP A 35 -21.01 -13.42 -5.62
N ASP A 36 -21.57 -14.63 -5.59
CA ASP A 36 -22.32 -15.14 -4.44
C ASP A 36 -21.40 -15.40 -3.24
N GLU A 37 -20.19 -15.94 -3.45
CA GLU A 37 -19.21 -16.16 -2.38
C GLU A 37 -18.72 -14.83 -1.77
N VAL A 38 -18.45 -13.84 -2.61
CA VAL A 38 -18.06 -12.49 -2.14
C VAL A 38 -19.21 -11.81 -1.40
N ASN A 39 -20.44 -11.97 -1.89
CA ASN A 39 -21.62 -11.40 -1.24
C ASN A 39 -21.91 -12.07 0.12
N VAL A 40 -21.69 -13.39 0.23
CA VAL A 40 -21.78 -14.13 1.49
C VAL A 40 -20.74 -13.62 2.50
N ILE A 41 -19.51 -13.37 2.08
CA ILE A 41 -18.47 -12.80 2.95
C ILE A 41 -18.83 -11.37 3.39
N ALA A 42 -19.31 -10.54 2.46
CA ALA A 42 -19.74 -9.17 2.77
C ALA A 42 -20.92 -9.15 3.76
N HIS A 43 -21.92 -10.01 3.57
CA HIS A 43 -23.03 -10.17 4.51
C HIS A 43 -22.58 -10.74 5.86
N GLY A 44 -21.65 -11.69 5.88
CA GLY A 44 -21.06 -12.22 7.11
C GLY A 44 -20.33 -11.15 7.93
N LEU A 45 -19.57 -10.27 7.26
CA LEU A 45 -18.90 -9.14 7.90
C LEU A 45 -19.91 -8.09 8.43
N LEU A 46 -20.99 -7.83 7.69
CA LEU A 46 -22.08 -6.96 8.15
C LEU A 46 -22.81 -7.53 9.37
N GLN A 47 -23.06 -8.83 9.39
CA GLN A 47 -23.72 -9.51 10.50
C GLN A 47 -22.84 -9.53 11.76
N LEU A 48 -21.52 -9.70 11.61
CA LEU A 48 -20.55 -9.54 12.68
C LEU A 48 -20.52 -8.09 13.21
N GLY A 49 -20.59 -7.10 12.31
CA GLY A 49 -20.70 -5.68 12.69
C GLY A 49 -21.96 -5.37 13.50
N HIS A 50 -23.10 -5.95 13.11
CA HIS A 50 -24.35 -5.85 13.86
C HIS A 50 -24.26 -6.52 15.24
N GLY A 51 -23.72 -7.75 15.32
CA GLY A 51 -23.53 -8.45 16.58
C GLY A 51 -22.61 -7.71 17.55
N LEU A 52 -21.53 -7.10 17.03
CA LEU A 52 -20.62 -6.29 17.84
C LEU A 52 -21.31 -5.03 18.38
N LYS A 53 -22.12 -4.35 17.54
CA LYS A 53 -22.91 -3.19 17.95
C LYS A 53 -23.91 -3.55 19.06
N GLU A 54 -24.66 -4.64 18.90
CA GLU A 54 -25.61 -5.10 19.91
C GLU A 54 -24.92 -5.47 21.23
N HIS A 55 -23.74 -6.08 21.17
CA HIS A 55 -22.96 -6.39 22.36
C HIS A 55 -22.49 -5.14 23.09
N VAL A 56 -22.03 -4.11 22.36
CA VAL A 56 -21.65 -2.81 22.93
C VAL A 56 -22.86 -2.11 23.55
N ASP A 57 -24.01 -2.10 22.86
CA ASP A 57 -25.25 -1.49 23.37
C ASP A 57 -25.76 -2.21 24.63
N ARG A 58 -25.68 -3.54 24.68
CA ARG A 58 -26.04 -4.35 25.86
C ARG A 58 -25.10 -4.09 27.04
N THR A 59 -23.79 -4.01 26.77
CA THR A 59 -22.77 -3.71 27.78
C THR A 59 -22.98 -2.30 28.37
N LYS A 60 -23.33 -1.33 27.52
CA LYS A 60 -23.66 0.03 27.94
C LYS A 60 -24.94 0.09 28.79
N GLY A 61 -25.95 -0.70 28.45
CA GLY A 61 -27.15 -0.86 29.25
C GLY A 61 -26.85 -1.41 30.65
N GLN A 62 -26.03 -2.46 30.74
CA GLN A 62 -25.59 -3.05 32.00
C GLN A 62 -24.80 -2.06 32.88
N MET A 63 -23.94 -1.24 32.27
CA MET A 63 -23.20 -0.20 33.00
C MET A 63 -24.12 0.89 33.57
N ARG A 64 -25.18 1.29 32.84
CA ARG A 64 -26.16 2.27 33.34
C ARG A 64 -26.98 1.72 34.52
N GLU A 65 -27.36 0.45 34.45
CA GLU A 65 -28.04 -0.27 35.55
C GLU A 65 -27.13 -0.39 36.78
N LEU A 66 -25.85 -0.72 36.59
CA LEU A 66 -24.86 -0.75 37.68
C LEU A 66 -24.69 0.62 38.34
N GLY A 67 -24.62 1.69 37.54
CA GLY A 67 -24.54 3.06 38.04
C GLY A 67 -25.77 3.49 38.84
N SER A 68 -26.98 3.13 38.39
CA SER A 68 -28.22 3.45 39.13
C SER A 68 -28.32 2.69 40.46
N ARG A 69 -27.89 1.42 40.50
CA ARG A 69 -27.84 0.62 41.72
C ARG A 69 -26.79 1.11 42.73
N LEU A 70 -25.63 1.56 42.25
CA LEU A 70 -24.59 2.16 43.08
C LEU A 70 -25.06 3.49 43.69
N SER A 71 -25.75 4.31 42.88
CA SER A 71 -26.34 5.58 43.32
C SER A 71 -27.43 5.35 44.38
N ALA A 72 -28.27 4.32 44.22
CA ALA A 72 -29.27 3.94 45.22
C ALA A 72 -28.66 3.44 46.53
N HIS A 73 -27.52 2.74 46.50
CA HIS A 73 -26.79 2.30 47.70
C HIS A 73 -26.12 3.47 48.45
N ASN A 74 -25.72 4.54 47.75
CA ASN A 74 -25.19 5.76 48.35
C ASN A 74 -26.24 6.51 49.20
N SER A 75 -27.53 6.36 48.89
CA SER A 75 -28.64 6.93 49.68
C SER A 75 -28.88 6.22 51.01
N SER A 76 -28.32 5.02 51.21
CA SER A 76 -28.58 4.16 52.38
C SER A 76 -27.45 4.15 53.41
N LEU A 77 -26.27 4.70 53.10
CA LEU A 77 -25.10 4.68 53.99
C LEU A 77 -24.63 6.11 54.24
N GLY A 78 -25.20 6.73 55.27
CA GLY A 78 -24.69 7.98 55.81
C GLY A 78 -23.33 7.76 56.49
N ALA A 79 -22.25 8.17 55.84
CA ALA A 79 -21.06 8.80 56.43
C ALA A 79 -19.89 8.83 55.43
N GLY A 80 -19.33 10.03 55.21
CA GLY A 80 -17.98 10.23 54.67
C GLY A 80 -17.94 10.74 53.22
N GLY A 81 -17.76 12.06 53.05
CA GLY A 81 -17.59 12.70 51.74
C GLY A 81 -16.43 12.15 50.88
N PHE A 82 -15.58 11.28 51.43
CA PHE A 82 -14.53 10.57 50.71
C PHE A 82 -15.06 9.47 49.76
N THR A 83 -16.15 8.78 50.12
CA THR A 83 -16.77 7.76 49.26
C THR A 83 -17.57 8.40 48.11
N TRP A 84 -18.27 9.50 48.39
CA TRP A 84 -19.03 10.26 47.40
C TRP A 84 -18.13 10.86 46.32
N LEU A 85 -17.00 11.48 46.70
CA LEU A 85 -16.04 12.03 45.74
C LEU A 85 -15.41 10.93 44.88
N PHE A 86 -15.09 9.77 45.45
CA PHE A 86 -14.57 8.62 44.71
C PHE A 86 -15.60 8.04 43.73
N LEU A 87 -16.86 7.91 44.15
CA LEU A 87 -17.98 7.51 43.30
C LEU A 87 -18.19 8.49 42.14
N HIS A 88 -18.15 9.79 42.41
CA HIS A 88 -18.33 10.83 41.40
C HIS A 88 -17.16 10.89 40.42
N LEU A 89 -15.94 10.59 40.88
CA LEU A 89 -14.75 10.46 40.03
C LEU A 89 -14.86 9.23 39.11
N LEU A 90 -15.28 8.08 39.64
CA LEU A 90 -15.51 6.87 38.84
C LEU A 90 -16.63 7.08 37.82
N GLN A 91 -17.71 7.75 38.20
CA GLN A 91 -18.80 8.10 37.29
C GLN A 91 -18.32 9.02 36.16
N SER A 92 -17.56 10.05 36.49
CA SER A 92 -16.96 10.97 35.50
C SER A 92 -16.02 10.25 34.53
N LEU A 93 -15.18 9.33 35.03
CA LEU A 93 -14.32 8.50 34.20
C LEU A 93 -15.12 7.56 33.28
N MET A 94 -16.20 6.98 33.80
CA MET A 94 -17.07 6.09 33.03
C MET A 94 -17.82 6.85 31.93
N ASP A 95 -18.32 8.05 32.23
CA ASP A 95 -18.99 8.92 31.26
C ASP A 95 -18.01 9.43 30.19
N ALA A 96 -16.76 9.75 30.55
CA ALA A 96 -15.71 10.09 29.60
C ALA A 96 -15.36 8.92 28.66
N GLN A 97 -15.34 7.68 29.16
CA GLN A 97 -15.15 6.49 28.34
C GLN A 97 -16.37 6.23 27.43
N ASN A 98 -17.59 6.42 27.94
CA ASN A 98 -18.82 6.26 27.17
C ASN A 98 -18.91 7.23 25.98
N LEU A 99 -18.52 8.50 26.17
CA LEU A 99 -18.43 9.48 25.09
C LEU A 99 -17.43 9.06 24.01
N ARG A 100 -16.30 8.46 24.42
CA ARG A 100 -15.27 7.99 23.50
C ARG A 100 -15.72 6.77 22.69
N ILE A 101 -16.50 5.88 23.31
CA ILE A 101 -17.13 4.75 22.62
C ILE A 101 -18.15 5.25 21.58
N GLU A 102 -18.96 6.25 21.93
CA GLU A 102 -19.91 6.87 21.00
C GLU A 102 -19.21 7.53 19.80
N GLU A 103 -18.08 8.21 20.03
CA GLU A 103 -17.26 8.80 18.98
C GLU A 103 -16.71 7.73 18.01
N LEU A 104 -16.22 6.60 18.55
CA LEU A 104 -15.74 5.48 17.74
C LEU A 104 -16.88 4.83 16.95
N LEU A 105 -18.07 4.68 17.54
CA LEU A 105 -19.25 4.17 16.83
C LEU A 105 -19.66 5.10 15.69
N GLN A 106 -19.57 6.43 15.86
CA GLN A 106 -19.81 7.37 14.76
C GLN A 106 -18.79 7.22 13.64
N LYS A 107 -17.50 7.06 13.97
CA LYS A 107 -16.44 6.82 12.98
C LYS A 107 -16.67 5.53 12.19
N ILE A 108 -17.08 4.45 12.87
CA ILE A 108 -17.44 3.17 12.21
C ILE A 108 -18.63 3.37 11.26
N LYS A 109 -19.69 4.06 11.69
CA LYS A 109 -20.85 4.37 10.82
C LYS A 109 -20.45 5.19 9.60
N GLN A 110 -19.56 6.15 9.77
CA GLN A 110 -19.07 6.97 8.66
C GLN A 110 -18.23 6.16 7.67
N GLN A 111 -17.41 5.23 8.17
CA GLN A 111 -16.68 4.29 7.33
C GLN A 111 -17.62 3.37 6.56
N GLN A 112 -18.67 2.85 7.21
CA GLN A 112 -19.69 2.04 6.55
C GLN A 112 -20.38 2.81 5.41
N TYR A 113 -20.78 4.06 5.65
CA TYR A 113 -21.38 4.90 4.62
C TYR A 113 -20.45 5.15 3.42
N LYS A 114 -19.15 5.37 3.67
CA LYS A 114 -18.14 5.49 2.59
C LYS A 114 -18.02 4.20 1.79
N LEU A 115 -18.01 3.05 2.47
CA LEU A 115 -17.95 1.73 1.85
C LEU A 115 -19.19 1.48 0.97
N ASP A 116 -20.39 1.79 1.47
CA ASP A 116 -21.65 1.62 0.73
C ASP A 116 -21.69 2.50 -0.52
N LYS A 117 -21.19 3.74 -0.41
CA LYS A 117 -21.09 4.66 -1.56
C LYS A 117 -20.14 4.11 -2.64
N GLN A 118 -18.99 3.56 -2.24
CA GLN A 118 -18.05 2.91 -3.16
C GLN A 118 -18.69 1.67 -3.81
N ASN A 119 -19.44 0.88 -3.04
CA ASN A 119 -20.15 -0.31 -3.54
C ASN A 119 -21.21 0.06 -4.61
N LEU A 120 -21.95 1.16 -4.40
CA LEU A 120 -22.88 1.68 -5.41
C LEU A 120 -22.19 2.13 -6.69
N GLN A 121 -21.02 2.77 -6.59
CA GLN A 121 -20.22 3.15 -7.75
C GLN A 121 -19.71 1.93 -8.53
N ILE A 122 -19.26 0.89 -7.83
CA ILE A 122 -18.83 -0.37 -8.42
C ILE A 122 -19.99 -1.03 -9.17
N LYS A 123 -21.19 -1.11 -8.57
CA LYS A 123 -22.39 -1.65 -9.22
C LYS A 123 -22.78 -0.88 -10.48
N SER A 124 -22.68 0.46 -10.46
CA SER A 124 -22.94 1.30 -11.64
C SER A 124 -21.91 1.10 -12.76
N LEU A 125 -20.64 0.87 -12.41
CA LEU A 125 -19.59 0.57 -13.39
C LEU A 125 -19.80 -0.83 -13.99
N GLN A 126 -20.20 -1.82 -13.19
CA GLN A 126 -20.51 -3.17 -13.66
C GLN A 126 -21.73 -3.22 -14.58
N SER A 127 -22.77 -2.43 -14.29
CA SER A 127 -23.92 -2.32 -15.17
C SER A 127 -23.56 -1.69 -16.52
N LYS A 128 -22.62 -0.74 -16.54
CA LYS A 128 -22.10 -0.13 -17.78
C LYS A 128 -21.22 -1.08 -18.59
N VAL A 129 -20.43 -1.93 -17.94
CA VAL A 129 -19.64 -3.01 -18.60
C VAL A 129 -20.56 -4.07 -19.23
N SER A 130 -21.76 -4.26 -18.66
CA SER A 130 -22.73 -5.24 -19.16
C SER A 130 -23.62 -4.71 -20.30
N SER A 131 -23.61 -3.40 -20.59
CA SER A 131 -24.62 -2.77 -21.47
C SER A 131 -24.09 -1.93 -22.65
N GLY A 132 -22.79 -1.92 -22.98
CA GLY A 132 -22.31 -1.01 -24.02
C GLY A 132 -20.99 -1.40 -24.67
N ALA A 133 -21.07 -1.70 -25.97
CA ALA A 133 -19.97 -1.99 -26.88
C ALA A 133 -18.85 -0.92 -26.85
N GLY A 134 -17.62 -1.36 -26.64
CA GLY A 134 -16.38 -0.62 -26.91
C GLY A 134 -15.55 -1.34 -27.97
N PRO A 135 -14.67 -0.63 -28.70
CA PRO A 135 -14.18 -1.04 -30.02
C PRO A 135 -13.33 -2.31 -29.96
N THR A 136 -13.70 -3.26 -30.82
CA THR A 136 -12.96 -4.49 -31.10
C THR A 136 -11.58 -4.12 -31.65
N ARG A 137 -10.55 -4.16 -30.79
CA ARG A 137 -9.16 -4.31 -31.25
C ARG A 137 -8.76 -5.77 -31.06
N CYS A 138 -8.54 -6.44 -32.17
CA CYS A 138 -8.08 -7.82 -32.24
C CYS A 138 -6.79 -7.98 -31.45
N TRP A 139 -6.79 -8.88 -30.47
CA TRP A 139 -5.56 -9.45 -29.91
C TRP A 139 -5.25 -10.71 -30.70
N GLY A 140 -4.14 -10.69 -31.45
CA GLY A 140 -3.46 -11.92 -31.85
C GLY A 140 -2.71 -12.51 -30.66
N PRO A 141 -2.46 -13.84 -30.63
CA PRO A 141 -1.74 -14.46 -29.54
C PRO A 141 -0.24 -14.16 -29.68
N VAL A 142 0.32 -13.40 -28.73
CA VAL A 142 1.77 -13.36 -28.52
C VAL A 142 2.01 -13.92 -27.13
N GLY A 143 2.58 -15.11 -27.07
CA GLY A 143 3.08 -15.71 -25.85
C GLY A 143 4.34 -14.98 -25.37
N GLY A 144 4.58 -15.06 -24.07
CA GLY A 144 5.85 -14.69 -23.46
C GLY A 144 5.91 -13.25 -22.96
N GLU A 145 6.12 -13.15 -21.66
CA GLU A 145 6.62 -11.99 -20.92
C GLU A 145 5.68 -10.79 -20.72
N ALA A 146 5.59 -10.42 -19.44
CA ALA A 146 4.79 -9.35 -18.93
C ALA A 146 5.04 -8.06 -19.71
N ALA A 147 3.95 -7.41 -20.11
CA ALA A 147 3.93 -6.00 -20.46
C ALA A 147 4.46 -5.21 -19.26
N LEU A 148 5.78 -5.07 -19.20
CA LEU A 148 6.42 -3.96 -18.55
C LEU A 148 5.77 -2.74 -19.17
N MET A 149 5.10 -1.94 -18.35
CA MET A 149 4.49 -0.69 -18.74
C MET A 149 5.62 0.28 -19.11
N LEU A 150 6.24 0.05 -20.26
CA LEU A 150 7.13 0.99 -20.93
C LEU A 150 6.24 2.15 -21.33
N LEU A 151 6.18 3.14 -20.43
CA LEU A 151 5.64 4.44 -20.77
C LEU A 151 6.39 4.96 -21.99
N PRO A 152 5.71 5.67 -22.91
CA PRO A 152 6.36 6.28 -24.07
C PRO A 152 7.60 7.06 -23.61
N LYS A 153 8.71 6.86 -24.32
CA LYS A 153 10.04 7.49 -24.12
C LYS A 153 9.96 8.77 -23.26
N GLY A 154 10.29 8.65 -21.97
CA GLY A 154 10.28 9.77 -21.02
C GLY A 154 9.40 9.63 -19.77
N GLY A 155 8.79 8.47 -19.51
CA GLY A 155 7.98 8.25 -18.30
C GLY A 155 8.74 7.70 -17.09
N TRP A 156 8.29 8.06 -15.89
CA TRP A 156 8.75 7.50 -14.61
C TRP A 156 8.16 6.11 -14.36
N THR A 157 9.01 5.12 -14.12
CA THR A 157 8.59 3.78 -13.68
C THR A 157 8.51 3.74 -12.15
N VAL A 158 7.32 3.51 -11.60
CA VAL A 158 7.15 3.39 -10.14
C VAL A 158 7.69 2.04 -9.67
N ILE A 159 8.64 2.05 -8.74
CA ILE A 159 9.28 0.84 -8.20
C ILE A 159 8.80 0.47 -6.79
N GLN A 160 8.27 1.45 -6.06
CA GLN A 160 7.67 1.27 -4.74
C GLN A 160 6.55 2.29 -4.56
N ARG A 161 5.47 1.86 -3.91
CA ARG A 161 4.40 2.76 -3.43
C ARG A 161 3.93 2.31 -2.05
N ARG A 162 3.75 3.27 -1.13
CA ARG A 162 3.10 3.12 0.18
C ARG A 162 2.07 4.22 0.37
N THR A 163 0.83 3.86 0.64
CA THR A 163 -0.29 4.82 0.78
C THR A 163 -1.32 4.39 1.81
N ASP A 164 -1.52 3.10 2.04
CA ASP A 164 -2.63 2.62 2.88
C ASP A 164 -2.26 1.46 3.83
N GLY A 165 -1.08 0.86 3.66
CA GLY A 165 -0.66 -0.30 4.43
C GLY A 165 -1.54 -1.52 4.17
N SER A 166 -2.03 -1.68 2.94
CA SER A 166 -2.74 -2.88 2.47
C SER A 166 -1.81 -4.08 2.30
N VAL A 167 -0.52 -3.84 2.12
CA VAL A 167 0.51 -4.86 1.88
C VAL A 167 1.54 -4.85 3.01
N ASP A 168 1.89 -6.05 3.48
CA ASP A 168 2.96 -6.24 4.45
C ASP A 168 4.32 -6.20 3.74
N PHE A 169 5.18 -5.27 4.17
CA PHE A 169 6.53 -5.12 3.65
C PHE A 169 7.56 -5.87 4.50
N ASP A 170 7.18 -6.50 5.63
CA ASP A 170 8.08 -7.35 6.42
C ASP A 170 8.28 -8.73 5.74
N GLN A 171 8.79 -8.68 4.52
CA GLN A 171 8.97 -9.82 3.63
C GLN A 171 10.41 -10.36 3.68
N LEU A 172 10.56 -11.61 3.26
CA LEU A 172 11.86 -12.29 3.15
C LEU A 172 12.59 -11.92 1.85
N TRP A 173 13.87 -12.28 1.75
CA TRP A 173 14.71 -11.98 0.59
C TRP A 173 14.06 -12.32 -0.75
N ASP A 174 13.53 -13.54 -0.89
CA ASP A 174 13.00 -14.01 -2.17
C ASP A 174 11.77 -13.21 -2.62
N ALA A 175 10.96 -12.70 -1.70
CA ALA A 175 9.85 -11.81 -2.02
C ALA A 175 10.36 -10.44 -2.49
N TYR A 176 11.36 -9.87 -1.80
CA TYR A 176 11.99 -8.62 -2.24
C TYR A 176 12.70 -8.72 -3.60
N LYS A 177 13.28 -9.89 -3.89
CA LYS A 177 13.87 -10.22 -5.18
C LYS A 177 12.82 -10.21 -6.30
N ASN A 178 11.71 -10.93 -6.10
CA ASN A 178 10.69 -11.16 -7.13
C ASN A 178 9.65 -10.03 -7.25
N GLY A 179 9.45 -9.25 -6.18
CA GLY A 179 8.40 -8.24 -6.06
C GLY A 179 7.12 -8.80 -5.44
N PHE A 180 6.33 -7.90 -4.84
CA PHE A 180 5.08 -8.23 -4.14
C PHE A 180 4.12 -7.02 -4.09
N GLY A 181 2.84 -7.27 -3.78
CA GLY A 181 1.79 -6.26 -3.68
C GLY A 181 0.94 -6.08 -4.94
N ASP A 182 0.15 -5.00 -5.00
CA ASP A 182 -0.71 -4.65 -6.15
C ASP A 182 -0.22 -3.35 -6.79
N LEU A 183 0.04 -3.35 -8.09
CA LEU A 183 0.48 -2.18 -8.86
C LEU A 183 -0.49 -0.97 -8.77
N ARG A 184 -1.75 -1.23 -8.42
CA ARG A 184 -2.78 -0.21 -8.17
C ARG A 184 -2.79 0.34 -6.75
N GLY A 185 -2.07 -0.29 -5.82
CA GLY A 185 -1.99 0.09 -4.40
C GLY A 185 -0.56 0.08 -3.88
N ASP A 186 -0.36 -0.46 -2.68
CA ASP A 186 0.96 -0.64 -2.10
C ASP A 186 1.70 -1.81 -2.79
N PHE A 187 2.94 -1.57 -3.25
CA PHE A 187 3.73 -2.63 -3.89
C PHE A 187 5.24 -2.36 -3.88
N TRP A 188 5.98 -3.43 -4.13
CA TRP A 188 7.41 -3.45 -4.41
C TRP A 188 7.65 -4.16 -5.74
N LEU A 189 8.30 -3.50 -6.71
CA LEU A 189 8.44 -4.03 -8.07
C LEU A 189 9.26 -5.34 -8.12
N GLY A 190 10.27 -5.45 -7.26
CA GLY A 190 11.22 -6.55 -7.20
C GLY A 190 12.63 -6.11 -7.61
N LEU A 191 13.63 -6.48 -6.80
CA LEU A 191 15.05 -6.12 -7.01
C LEU A 191 15.57 -6.66 -8.33
N GLU A 192 15.18 -7.88 -8.73
CA GLU A 192 15.64 -8.48 -9.97
C GLU A 192 15.08 -7.77 -11.20
N LYS A 193 13.84 -7.28 -11.13
CA LYS A 193 13.23 -6.49 -12.20
C LYS A 193 13.91 -5.12 -12.29
N MET A 194 14.11 -4.46 -11.15
CA MET A 194 14.81 -3.17 -11.10
C MET A 194 16.24 -3.27 -11.64
N HIS A 195 17.00 -4.28 -11.23
CA HIS A 195 18.37 -4.48 -11.70
C HIS A 195 18.42 -4.65 -13.22
N ARG A 196 17.56 -5.50 -13.79
CA ARG A 196 17.47 -5.68 -15.25
C ARG A 196 17.12 -4.38 -15.99
N LEU A 197 16.20 -3.58 -15.47
CA LEU A 197 15.83 -2.30 -16.09
C LEU A 197 16.99 -1.32 -16.17
N ILE A 198 17.82 -1.28 -15.12
CA ILE A 198 18.85 -0.25 -15.02
C ILE A 198 20.22 -0.66 -15.57
N GLN A 199 20.43 -1.93 -15.94
CA GLN A 199 21.67 -2.38 -16.57
C GLN A 199 21.94 -1.64 -17.89
N GLU A 200 20.89 -1.13 -18.54
CA GLU A 200 20.95 -0.52 -19.86
C GLU A 200 21.33 0.97 -19.86
N GLY A 201 21.72 1.56 -18.72
CA GLY A 201 22.21 2.95 -18.72
C GLY A 201 22.26 3.62 -17.35
N ARG A 202 22.40 4.95 -17.35
CA ARG A 202 22.27 5.77 -16.14
C ARG A 202 20.79 5.97 -15.83
N PHE A 203 20.41 5.88 -14.56
CA PHE A 203 19.04 6.09 -14.12
C PHE A 203 18.95 7.13 -13.01
N ASN A 204 17.86 7.88 -13.04
CA ASN A 204 17.46 8.80 -12.00
C ASN A 204 16.47 8.10 -11.08
N LEU A 205 16.65 8.25 -9.77
CA LEU A 205 15.72 7.84 -8.73
C LEU A 205 15.02 9.08 -8.18
N LEU A 206 13.69 9.09 -8.20
CA LEU A 206 12.84 10.08 -7.56
C LEU A 206 12.16 9.46 -6.35
N ILE A 207 12.25 10.13 -5.21
CA ILE A 207 11.58 9.75 -3.97
C ILE A 207 10.62 10.87 -3.59
N GLU A 208 9.34 10.54 -3.51
CA GLU A 208 8.26 11.42 -3.07
C GLU A 208 7.78 10.95 -1.69
N LEU A 209 7.70 11.89 -0.74
CA LEU A 209 7.32 11.64 0.65
C LEU A 209 6.18 12.58 1.05
N GLU A 210 5.23 12.09 1.84
CA GLU A 210 4.14 12.90 2.42
C GLU A 210 3.96 12.54 3.91
N ASP A 211 3.73 13.55 4.74
CA ASP A 211 3.40 13.38 6.15
C ASP A 211 1.88 13.38 6.40
N TRP A 212 1.47 13.26 7.67
CA TRP A 212 0.05 13.22 8.04
C TRP A 212 -0.63 14.59 8.06
N GLU A 213 0.14 15.66 7.95
CA GLU A 213 -0.31 17.06 7.91
C GLU A 213 -0.45 17.57 6.46
N GLY A 214 -0.04 16.77 5.47
CA GLY A 214 -0.07 17.13 4.05
C GLY A 214 1.20 17.81 3.55
N ASN A 215 2.24 17.92 4.37
CA ASN A 215 3.54 18.40 3.92
C ASN A 215 4.20 17.33 3.06
N SER A 216 4.83 17.74 1.95
CA SER A 216 5.46 16.83 1.00
C SER A 216 6.91 17.21 0.73
N GLN A 217 7.74 16.22 0.44
CA GLN A 217 9.13 16.39 0.03
C GLN A 217 9.43 15.52 -1.20
N VAL A 218 10.23 16.06 -2.11
CA VAL A 218 10.73 15.35 -3.29
C VAL A 218 12.25 15.38 -3.29
N ILE A 219 12.87 14.25 -3.61
CA ILE A 219 14.33 14.08 -3.62
C ILE A 219 14.72 13.29 -4.86
N GLN A 220 15.75 13.75 -5.57
CA GLN A 220 16.22 13.11 -6.80
C GLN A 220 17.71 12.80 -6.76
N PHE A 221 18.07 11.58 -7.14
CA PHE A 221 19.45 11.08 -7.21
C PHE A 221 19.76 10.45 -8.56
N VAL A 222 21.00 10.54 -9.01
CA VAL A 222 21.53 9.55 -9.95
C VAL A 222 21.94 8.33 -9.15
N PHE A 223 21.47 7.15 -9.57
CA PHE A 223 21.76 5.91 -8.87
C PHE A 223 22.13 4.77 -9.83
N SER A 224 22.75 3.75 -9.25
CA SER A 224 22.90 2.43 -9.84
C SER A 224 22.57 1.36 -8.80
N LEU A 225 22.23 0.17 -9.26
CA LEU A 225 21.85 -0.99 -8.45
C LEU A 225 22.61 -2.21 -8.95
N GLY A 226 23.39 -2.81 -8.06
CA GLY A 226 24.07 -4.06 -8.32
C GLY A 226 23.11 -5.24 -8.51
N GLY A 227 23.65 -6.39 -8.92
CA GLY A 227 22.89 -7.63 -9.04
C GLY A 227 22.86 -8.42 -7.74
N GLU A 228 22.32 -9.64 -7.79
CA GLU A 228 22.24 -10.52 -6.62
C GLU A 228 23.63 -10.85 -6.03
N SER A 229 24.67 -10.97 -6.87
CA SER A 229 26.05 -11.24 -6.44
C SER A 229 26.64 -10.16 -5.53
N THR A 230 26.13 -8.93 -5.63
CA THR A 230 26.50 -7.80 -4.74
C THR A 230 25.36 -7.44 -3.79
N ALA A 231 24.45 -8.39 -3.51
CA ALA A 231 23.29 -8.20 -2.65
C ALA A 231 22.43 -6.99 -3.06
N TYR A 232 22.28 -6.74 -4.36
CA TYR A 232 21.57 -5.59 -4.91
C TYR A 232 22.02 -4.24 -4.31
N THR A 233 23.34 -4.03 -4.23
CA THR A 233 23.92 -2.81 -3.65
C THR A 233 23.43 -1.55 -4.37
N LEU A 234 22.77 -0.66 -3.62
CA LEU A 234 22.39 0.67 -4.08
C LEU A 234 23.61 1.58 -4.02
N SER A 235 23.97 2.17 -5.15
CA SER A 235 25.04 3.15 -5.26
C SER A 235 24.48 4.49 -5.70
N LEU A 236 24.67 5.52 -4.87
CA LEU A 236 24.22 6.88 -5.16
C LEU A 236 25.40 7.70 -5.68
N LEU A 237 25.30 8.15 -6.92
CA LEU A 237 26.40 8.80 -7.63
C LEU A 237 26.41 10.32 -7.42
N GLY A 238 25.27 10.91 -7.04
CA GLY A 238 25.16 12.32 -6.66
C GLY A 238 23.71 12.79 -6.56
N PRO A 239 23.41 13.83 -5.76
CA PRO A 239 22.11 14.47 -5.76
C PRO A 239 21.92 15.26 -7.07
N LEU A 240 20.74 15.15 -7.67
CA LEU A 240 20.33 15.98 -8.80
C LEU A 240 19.54 17.20 -8.34
N SER A 241 18.73 17.05 -7.28
CA SER A 241 17.91 18.11 -6.70
C SER A 241 17.33 17.68 -5.35
N GLY A 242 17.19 18.64 -4.43
CA GLY A 242 16.59 18.50 -3.09
C GLY A 242 17.57 18.83 -1.95
N GLU A 243 17.12 19.63 -0.98
CA GLU A 243 17.92 20.12 0.17
C GLU A 243 18.38 19.03 1.17
N LEU A 244 18.07 17.76 0.90
CA LEU A 244 18.37 16.63 1.79
C LEU A 244 19.66 15.90 1.41
N GLU A 245 20.76 16.66 1.29
CA GLU A 245 22.12 16.17 0.99
C GLU A 245 22.58 15.00 1.91
N ASN A 246 22.01 14.86 3.11
CA ASN A 246 22.45 13.88 4.11
C ASN A 246 21.50 12.70 4.33
N ALA A 247 20.52 12.47 3.46
CA ALA A 247 19.48 11.49 3.73
C ALA A 247 19.93 10.02 3.74
N ILE A 248 21.03 9.68 3.08
CA ILE A 248 21.53 8.30 2.98
C ILE A 248 22.87 8.13 3.75
N GLY A 249 23.35 9.22 4.38
CA GLY A 249 24.56 9.25 5.22
C GLY A 249 25.85 9.23 4.40
N ASP A 250 26.98 9.08 5.08
CA ASP A 250 28.32 9.06 4.47
C ASP A 250 28.56 7.85 3.53
N PHE A 251 27.64 6.88 3.53
CA PHE A 251 27.75 5.64 2.80
C PHE A 251 27.08 5.74 1.43
N ARG A 252 27.91 5.82 0.39
CA ARG A 252 27.44 5.90 -1.00
C ARG A 252 27.03 4.57 -1.61
N GLN A 253 27.42 3.46 -0.99
CA GLN A 253 27.13 2.09 -1.45
C GLN A 253 26.58 1.30 -0.28
N LEU A 254 25.35 0.82 -0.41
CA LEU A 254 24.66 0.07 0.63
C LEU A 254 24.07 -1.21 0.03
N PRO A 255 24.46 -2.40 0.49
CA PRO A 255 23.82 -3.66 0.12
C PRO A 255 22.39 -3.75 0.70
N PHE A 256 21.53 -4.48 0.01
CA PHE A 256 20.17 -4.71 0.48
C PHE A 256 20.16 -5.77 1.58
N SER A 257 19.34 -5.57 2.61
CA SER A 257 19.20 -6.49 3.73
C SER A 257 17.74 -6.79 4.03
N THR A 258 17.49 -7.99 4.52
CA THR A 258 16.18 -8.49 4.96
C THR A 258 16.36 -9.25 6.28
N ARG A 259 15.25 -9.59 6.96
CA ARG A 259 15.33 -10.28 8.25
C ARG A 259 15.99 -11.66 8.19
N ASP A 260 16.00 -12.29 7.01
CA ASP A 260 16.61 -13.60 6.74
C ASP A 260 17.96 -13.53 6.00
N ARG A 261 18.31 -12.37 5.43
CA ARG A 261 19.64 -12.13 4.82
C ARG A 261 20.19 -10.79 5.25
N ASP A 262 21.15 -10.84 6.16
CA ASP A 262 21.80 -9.67 6.74
C ASP A 262 23.05 -9.29 5.93
N HIS A 263 23.02 -8.11 5.33
CA HIS A 263 24.18 -7.51 4.67
C HIS A 263 24.42 -6.09 5.18
N ASP A 264 23.78 -5.67 6.28
CA ASP A 264 23.90 -4.31 6.74
C ASP A 264 25.29 -4.03 7.34
N LEU A 265 25.61 -2.75 7.57
CA LEU A 265 26.94 -2.37 8.03
C LEU A 265 27.10 -2.48 9.56
N LYS A 266 26.12 -3.05 10.27
CA LYS A 266 26.12 -3.15 11.73
C LYS A 266 26.50 -4.57 12.18
N ALA A 267 27.73 -4.73 12.64
CA ALA A 267 28.34 -6.03 12.95
C ALA A 267 27.58 -6.89 13.99
N ASP A 268 26.85 -6.28 14.91
CA ASP A 268 26.23 -6.93 16.07
C ASP A 268 24.70 -7.04 15.98
N THR A 269 24.07 -6.60 14.88
CA THR A 269 22.62 -6.43 14.84
C THR A 269 22.06 -6.38 13.44
N ASN A 270 21.09 -7.25 13.13
CA ASN A 270 20.33 -7.18 11.89
C ASN A 270 19.28 -6.05 11.93
N CYS A 271 19.53 -4.96 11.22
CA CYS A 271 18.67 -3.79 11.15
C CYS A 271 17.29 -4.09 10.56
N ALA A 272 17.20 -4.96 9.55
CA ALA A 272 15.93 -5.34 8.94
C ALA A 272 15.01 -6.05 9.95
N LYS A 273 15.57 -6.89 10.84
CA LYS A 273 14.83 -7.54 11.92
C LYS A 273 14.31 -6.54 12.96
N HIS A 274 15.07 -5.49 13.26
CA HIS A 274 14.68 -4.49 14.26
C HIS A 274 13.76 -3.39 13.73
N LEU A 275 13.95 -2.96 12.48
CA LEU A 275 13.22 -1.85 11.87
C LEU A 275 12.08 -2.29 10.96
N SER A 276 11.93 -3.59 10.71
CA SER A 276 10.97 -4.19 9.78
C SER A 276 11.18 -3.77 8.32
N GLY A 277 10.87 -4.69 7.42
CA GLY A 277 11.02 -4.48 5.99
C GLY A 277 12.47 -4.55 5.51
N GLY A 278 12.61 -4.95 4.25
CA GLY A 278 13.89 -4.98 3.55
C GLY A 278 14.31 -3.60 3.08
N TRP A 279 15.58 -3.25 3.28
CA TRP A 279 16.11 -1.94 2.91
C TRP A 279 17.63 -1.98 2.70
N TRP A 280 18.16 -0.91 2.09
CA TRP A 280 19.58 -0.62 2.05
C TRP A 280 20.02 0.05 3.35
N PHE A 281 20.27 -0.77 4.38
CA PHE A 281 20.66 -0.29 5.70
C PHE A 281 22.18 -0.06 5.78
N SER A 282 22.59 1.11 6.28
CA SER A 282 23.95 1.33 6.79
C SER A 282 24.06 0.76 8.20
N THR A 283 24.43 1.54 9.22
CA THR A 283 24.24 1.18 10.63
C THR A 283 22.79 1.43 11.06
N CYS A 284 21.86 0.71 10.43
CA CYS A 284 20.40 0.87 10.51
C CYS A 284 19.85 2.19 9.94
N GLY A 285 20.69 2.95 9.23
CA GLY A 285 20.27 3.95 8.27
C GLY A 285 19.61 5.23 8.81
N HIS A 286 19.45 6.18 7.89
CA HIS A 286 18.73 7.45 8.08
C HIS A 286 17.33 7.39 7.48
N ALA A 287 16.99 6.35 6.71
CA ALA A 287 15.68 6.14 6.13
C ALA A 287 15.31 4.67 6.14
N ASN A 288 14.01 4.38 6.20
CA ASN A 288 13.43 3.09 5.85
C ASN A 288 12.04 3.35 5.28
N LEU A 289 11.90 3.32 3.95
CA LEU A 289 10.60 3.52 3.30
C LEU A 289 9.76 2.24 3.22
N ASN A 290 10.37 1.11 3.56
CA ASN A 290 9.76 -0.21 3.56
C ASN A 290 9.34 -0.67 4.96
N GLY A 291 9.44 0.21 5.97
CA GLY A 291 8.98 -0.08 7.31
C GLY A 291 7.47 -0.35 7.41
N LYS A 292 7.05 -0.73 8.61
CA LYS A 292 5.65 -0.95 8.98
C LYS A 292 4.81 0.31 8.75
N TYR A 293 3.70 0.13 8.04
CA TYR A 293 2.72 1.19 7.86
C TYR A 293 1.82 1.32 9.09
N PHE A 294 1.65 2.54 9.61
CA PHE A 294 0.78 2.81 10.76
C PHE A 294 -0.47 3.56 10.33
N ARG A 295 -1.62 2.87 10.21
CA ARG A 295 -2.92 3.51 9.96
C ARG A 295 -3.36 4.42 11.11
N SER A 296 -2.88 4.13 12.32
CA SER A 296 -3.00 4.99 13.50
C SER A 296 -1.64 5.02 14.19
N ILE A 297 -1.06 6.21 14.33
CA ILE A 297 0.27 6.38 14.88
C ILE A 297 0.23 6.05 16.38
N PRO A 298 1.02 5.07 16.87
CA PRO A 298 1.05 4.72 18.28
C PRO A 298 1.44 5.91 19.16
N ARG A 299 0.91 6.02 20.38
CA ARG A 299 1.27 7.10 21.30
C ARG A 299 2.73 6.99 21.77
N GLN A 300 3.20 5.79 22.03
CA GLN A 300 4.54 5.56 22.53
C GLN A 300 5.58 5.66 21.41
N ARG A 301 6.63 6.45 21.64
CA ARG A 301 7.68 6.70 20.66
C ARG A 301 8.42 5.42 20.24
N HIS A 302 8.67 4.52 21.18
CA HIS A 302 9.44 3.29 20.92
C HIS A 302 8.71 2.30 20.02
N GLU A 303 7.37 2.30 20.01
CA GLU A 303 6.55 1.46 19.13
C GLU A 303 6.62 1.91 17.66
N ARG A 304 7.04 3.15 17.41
CA ARG A 304 7.17 3.74 16.07
C ARG A 304 8.49 3.42 15.38
N LYS A 305 9.42 2.74 16.07
CA LYS A 305 10.78 2.43 15.56
C LYS A 305 10.76 1.68 14.22
N GLN A 306 9.75 0.84 14.03
CA GLN A 306 9.58 0.03 12.83
C GLN A 306 8.86 0.75 11.70
N GLY A 307 8.54 2.04 11.86
CA GLY A 307 7.73 2.78 10.91
C GLY A 307 8.45 3.12 9.60
N ILE A 308 7.67 3.60 8.63
CA ILE A 308 8.19 4.29 7.45
C ILE A 308 8.79 5.62 7.90
N PHE A 309 10.09 5.85 7.77
CA PHE A 309 10.69 7.10 8.26
C PHE A 309 11.75 7.67 7.33
N TRP A 310 11.95 8.98 7.46
CA TRP A 310 13.07 9.72 6.90
C TRP A 310 13.64 10.67 7.96
N LYS A 311 14.79 10.28 8.54
CA LYS A 311 15.34 10.86 9.77
C LYS A 311 15.69 12.34 9.62
N THR A 312 16.21 12.75 8.47
CA THR A 312 16.63 14.13 8.20
C THR A 312 15.46 15.05 7.84
N TRP A 313 14.24 14.53 7.65
CA TRP A 313 13.05 15.34 7.39
C TRP A 313 12.13 15.45 8.62
N LYS A 314 11.45 14.37 9.00
CA LYS A 314 10.53 14.35 10.17
C LYS A 314 11.06 13.60 11.38
N GLY A 315 12.25 13.00 11.25
CA GLY A 315 12.86 12.20 12.31
C GLY A 315 12.50 10.71 12.25
N ARG A 316 13.27 9.89 12.95
CA ARG A 316 13.14 8.41 12.94
C ARG A 316 11.82 7.90 13.51
N TYR A 317 11.16 8.67 14.37
CA TYR A 317 9.98 8.24 15.13
C TYR A 317 8.69 8.94 14.67
N TYR A 318 8.73 9.51 13.47
CA TYR A 318 7.58 10.08 12.80
C TYR A 318 7.26 9.19 11.60
N PRO A 319 6.30 8.26 11.70
CA PRO A 319 5.89 7.43 10.58
C PRO A 319 5.26 8.27 9.47
N LEU A 320 5.76 8.15 8.25
CA LEU A 320 5.23 8.87 7.09
C LEU A 320 3.89 8.29 6.64
N LYS A 321 3.09 9.13 5.97
CA LYS A 321 1.75 8.78 5.47
C LYS A 321 1.82 8.13 4.10
N SER A 322 2.63 8.67 3.21
CA SER A 322 2.81 8.09 1.87
C SER A 322 4.26 8.21 1.39
N THR A 323 4.68 7.23 0.60
CA THR A 323 5.98 7.23 -0.07
C THR A 323 5.82 6.66 -1.47
N THR A 324 6.51 7.24 -2.45
CA THR A 324 6.62 6.66 -3.78
C THR A 324 8.06 6.76 -4.26
N MET A 325 8.60 5.65 -4.75
CA MET A 325 9.92 5.64 -5.40
C MET A 325 9.73 5.36 -6.89
N LYS A 326 10.38 6.14 -7.74
CA LYS A 326 10.28 6.05 -9.20
C LYS A 326 11.66 6.09 -9.84
N ILE A 327 11.83 5.39 -10.96
CA ILE A 327 13.06 5.38 -11.73
C ILE A 327 12.80 5.80 -13.17
N GLN A 328 13.76 6.47 -13.78
CA GLN A 328 13.71 6.89 -15.17
C GLN A 328 15.12 6.83 -15.77
N PRO A 329 15.29 6.43 -17.05
CA PRO A 329 16.57 6.62 -17.72
C PRO A 329 17.00 8.09 -17.64
N ALA A 330 18.24 8.35 -17.25
CA ALA A 330 18.83 9.67 -17.38
C ALA A 330 18.86 10.02 -18.86
N ALA A 331 18.43 11.23 -19.22
CA ALA A 331 18.55 11.69 -20.61
C ALA A 331 20.03 11.57 -21.01
N LEU A 332 20.28 10.92 -22.16
CA LEU A 332 21.56 11.11 -22.85
C LEU A 332 21.64 12.62 -23.11
N GLU A 333 22.60 13.30 -22.50
CA GLU A 333 22.95 14.64 -22.96
C GLU A 333 23.25 14.48 -24.46
N ALA A 334 22.43 15.12 -25.29
CA ALA A 334 22.77 15.26 -26.69
C ALA A 334 24.03 16.12 -26.70
N GLU A 335 25.18 15.47 -26.85
CA GLU A 335 26.46 16.14 -27.06
C GLU A 335 26.26 17.20 -28.17
N PRO A 336 26.60 18.48 -27.90
CA PRO A 336 26.37 19.58 -28.84
C PRO A 336 27.21 19.51 -30.12
#